data_AF-A0A7J3TNF5-F1
#
_entry.id   AF-A0A7J3TNF5-F1
#
_cell.length_a   1.000
_cell.length_b   1.000
_cell.length_c   1.000
_cell.angle_alpha   90.00
_cell.angle_beta   90.00
_cell.angle_gamma   90.00
#
_symmetry.space_group_name_H-M   'P 1'
#
loop_
_entity.id
_entity.type
_entity.pdbx_description
1 polymer ?
#
loop_
_entity_poly.entity_id
_entity_poly.type
_entity_poly.pdbx_seq_one_letter_code
_entity_poly.pdbx_strand_id
1 'polypeptide(L)'
;MEKRLWILLSRVMEAILFAMGIWNIWRAEWLWAFACFFGFLLSISPVIIKRNIHFSVHWLIEFLLVFAISLHIWGGVLHLYSLPYYDKIAHFLASAIVAFFALIAVYVIDVFSPRIHMDLVMMGFFIVIFTIAMGALWEIAEFVSDQIFSGGKPLAQISLQNTMWDLIADSIAGILMGVAGAIGIKRGEFKEILFQLSEEAKKLNSRFIEARRKAIKTLHEAMEKGEVDKKILPIVNKINSISDYYTTSSCSGRIAILEIPSVGQKRKAKFLGKWHSGIDYEDAIKALKKSSKGEIWFLVQSPI
;
A
#
# COMPACT_ATOMS: atom_id res chain seq x y z
N MET A 1 -14.37 -21.95 -13.95
CA MET A 1 -15.65 -21.19 -13.99
C MET A 1 -15.85 -20.42 -12.69
N GLU A 2 -15.65 -21.06 -11.54
CA GLU A 2 -15.80 -20.48 -10.19
C GLU A 2 -14.97 -19.20 -9.94
N LYS A 3 -13.67 -19.18 -10.23
CA LYS A 3 -12.82 -17.98 -10.02
C LYS A 3 -13.35 -16.72 -10.71
N ARG A 4 -13.84 -16.82 -11.95
CA ARG A 4 -14.36 -15.66 -12.70
C ARG A 4 -15.66 -15.14 -12.09
N LEU A 5 -16.49 -16.04 -11.55
CA LEU A 5 -17.72 -15.68 -10.86
C LEU A 5 -17.43 -14.88 -9.59
N TRP A 6 -16.51 -15.33 -8.73
CA TRP A 6 -16.16 -14.63 -7.49
C TRP A 6 -15.53 -13.26 -7.72
N ILE A 7 -14.67 -13.14 -8.74
CA ILE A 7 -14.12 -11.84 -9.13
C ILE A 7 -15.24 -10.93 -9.65
N LEU A 8 -16.14 -11.44 -10.50
CA LEU A 8 -17.28 -10.67 -10.99
C LEU A 8 -18.17 -10.18 -9.83
N LEU A 9 -18.47 -11.05 -8.87
CA LEU A 9 -19.24 -10.69 -7.67
C LEU A 9 -18.54 -9.57 -6.89
N SER A 10 -17.23 -9.68 -6.69
CA SER A 10 -16.44 -8.63 -6.02
C SER A 10 -16.55 -7.29 -6.77
N ARG A 11 -16.44 -7.29 -8.10
CA ARG A 11 -16.61 -6.07 -8.93
C ARG A 11 -18.00 -5.48 -8.87
N VAL A 12 -19.03 -6.33 -8.82
CA VAL A 12 -20.41 -5.88 -8.67
C VAL A 12 -20.60 -5.22 -7.31
N MET A 13 -20.09 -5.82 -6.23
CA MET A 13 -20.17 -5.25 -4.88
C MET A 13 -19.41 -3.93 -4.77
N GLU A 14 -18.22 -3.82 -5.36
CA GLU A 14 -17.46 -2.56 -5.45
C GLU A 14 -18.25 -1.47 -6.20
N ALA A 15 -18.87 -1.82 -7.33
CA ALA A 15 -19.70 -0.88 -8.08
C ALA A 15 -20.93 -0.42 -7.28
N ILE A 16 -21.54 -1.33 -6.52
CA ILE A 16 -22.64 -1.01 -5.60
C ILE A 16 -22.16 -0.05 -4.50
N LEU A 17 -21.00 -0.29 -3.87
CA LEU A 17 -20.42 0.61 -2.86
C LEU A 17 -20.20 2.02 -3.43
N PHE A 18 -19.66 2.12 -4.64
CA PHE A 18 -19.44 3.41 -5.30
C PHE A 18 -20.75 4.13 -5.61
N ALA A 19 -21.74 3.41 -6.15
CA ALA A 19 -23.07 3.97 -6.44
C ALA A 19 -23.79 4.43 -5.15
N MET A 20 -23.69 3.65 -4.08
CA MET A 20 -24.21 4.02 -2.76
C MET A 20 -23.52 5.25 -2.19
N GLY A 21 -22.22 5.42 -2.40
CA GLY A 21 -21.50 6.64 -2.02
C GLY A 21 -22.08 7.88 -2.69
N ILE A 22 -22.31 7.82 -4.00
CA ILE A 22 -22.96 8.91 -4.75
C ILE A 22 -24.39 9.16 -4.24
N TRP A 23 -25.14 8.09 -4.00
CA TRP A 23 -26.51 8.19 -3.51
C TRP A 23 -26.59 8.87 -2.12
N ASN A 24 -25.66 8.57 -1.22
CA ASN A 24 -25.60 9.18 0.11
C ASN A 24 -25.14 10.65 0.07
N ILE A 25 -24.29 11.05 -0.89
CA ILE A 25 -24.01 12.47 -1.15
C ILE A 25 -25.31 13.21 -1.47
N TRP A 26 -26.15 12.64 -2.33
CA TRP A 26 -27.43 13.26 -2.70
C TRP A 26 -28.41 13.36 -1.52
N ARG A 27 -28.38 12.39 -0.60
CA ARG A 27 -29.14 12.41 0.66
C ARG A 27 -28.53 13.30 1.75
N ALA A 28 -27.37 13.91 1.50
CA ALA A 28 -26.58 14.64 2.50
C ALA A 28 -26.20 13.82 3.76
N GLU A 29 -26.07 12.50 3.60
CA GLU A 29 -25.64 11.57 4.66
C GLU A 29 -24.12 11.38 4.59
N TRP A 30 -23.37 12.36 5.10
CA TRP A 30 -21.92 12.45 4.92
C TRP A 30 -21.12 11.29 5.53
N LEU A 31 -21.55 10.78 6.68
CA LEU A 31 -20.93 9.62 7.33
C LEU A 31 -20.92 8.41 6.39
N TRP A 32 -22.09 8.06 5.85
CA TRP A 32 -22.25 6.90 4.98
C TRP A 32 -21.65 7.12 3.58
N ALA A 33 -21.71 8.36 3.06
CA ALA A 33 -21.00 8.71 1.85
C ALA A 33 -19.48 8.47 2.00
N PHE A 34 -18.88 8.96 3.10
CA PHE A 34 -17.48 8.73 3.41
C PHE A 34 -17.17 7.23 3.55
N ALA A 35 -17.97 6.49 4.33
CA ALA A 35 -17.80 5.05 4.52
C ALA A 35 -17.83 4.29 3.19
N CYS A 36 -18.76 4.60 2.28
CA CYS A 36 -18.84 4.01 0.95
C CYS A 36 -17.58 4.24 0.11
N PHE A 37 -17.09 5.48 0.01
CA PHE A 37 -15.90 5.77 -0.79
C PHE A 37 -14.63 5.22 -0.16
N PHE A 38 -14.50 5.30 1.16
CA PHE A 38 -13.38 4.72 1.89
C PHE A 38 -13.36 3.20 1.75
N GLY A 39 -14.50 2.54 1.95
CA GLY A 39 -14.66 1.11 1.74
C GLY A 39 -14.39 0.67 0.30
N PHE A 40 -14.84 1.46 -0.68
CA PHE A 40 -14.51 1.24 -2.09
C PHE A 40 -13.01 1.35 -2.36
N LEU A 41 -12.32 2.35 -1.80
CA LEU A 41 -10.87 2.48 -1.94
C LEU A 41 -10.11 1.30 -1.33
N LEU A 42 -10.56 0.81 -0.18
CA LEU A 42 -9.99 -0.37 0.47
C LEU A 42 -10.26 -1.64 -0.34
N SER A 43 -11.48 -1.83 -0.87
CA SER A 43 -11.86 -3.02 -1.62
C SER A 43 -11.14 -3.13 -2.97
N ILE A 44 -10.87 -2.02 -3.65
CA ILE A 44 -10.07 -2.02 -4.89
C ILE A 44 -8.56 -2.14 -4.65
N SER A 45 -8.09 -2.15 -3.39
CA SER A 45 -6.66 -2.22 -3.07
C SER A 45 -5.94 -3.42 -3.71
N PRO A 46 -6.52 -4.65 -3.84
CA PRO A 46 -5.86 -5.75 -4.53
C PRO A 46 -5.63 -5.46 -6.02
N VAL A 47 -6.51 -4.68 -6.67
CA VAL A 47 -6.33 -4.23 -8.06
C VAL A 47 -5.18 -3.25 -8.17
N ILE A 48 -5.13 -2.29 -7.24
CA ILE A 48 -4.07 -1.28 -7.21
C ILE A 48 -2.71 -1.97 -6.99
N ILE A 49 -2.65 -2.93 -6.06
CA ILE A 49 -1.45 -3.76 -5.81
C ILE A 49 -1.06 -4.52 -7.07
N LYS A 50 -2.01 -5.17 -7.74
CA LYS A 50 -1.74 -5.88 -9.00
C LYS A 50 -1.24 -4.95 -10.11
N ARG A 51 -1.77 -3.74 -10.22
CA ARG A 51 -1.36 -2.78 -11.25
C ARG A 51 0.02 -2.19 -10.98
N ASN A 52 0.28 -1.78 -9.74
CA ASN A 52 1.48 -1.02 -9.39
C ASN A 52 2.65 -1.94 -9.02
N ILE A 53 2.40 -2.98 -8.21
CA ILE A 53 3.42 -3.89 -7.67
C ILE A 53 3.49 -5.19 -8.51
N HIS A 54 2.54 -5.43 -9.42
CA HIS A 54 2.44 -6.66 -10.22
C HIS A 54 2.36 -7.93 -9.35
N PHE A 55 1.74 -7.80 -8.18
CA PHE A 55 1.50 -8.90 -7.25
C PHE A 55 0.00 -9.21 -7.25
N SER A 56 -0.38 -10.44 -7.62
CA SER A 56 -1.79 -10.84 -7.67
C SER A 56 -2.22 -11.58 -6.41
N VAL A 57 -3.09 -10.93 -5.63
CA VAL A 57 -3.72 -11.55 -4.45
C VAL A 57 -4.65 -12.69 -4.87
N HIS A 58 -4.82 -13.70 -4.01
CA HIS A 58 -5.76 -14.80 -4.25
C HIS A 58 -7.21 -14.27 -4.30
N TRP A 59 -8.00 -14.74 -5.26
CA TRP A 59 -9.36 -14.24 -5.53
C TRP A 59 -10.30 -14.40 -4.31
N LEU A 60 -10.08 -15.42 -3.49
CA LEU A 60 -10.84 -15.65 -2.25
C LEU A 60 -10.60 -14.52 -1.25
N ILE A 61 -9.34 -14.07 -1.10
CA ILE A 61 -8.98 -12.99 -0.18
C ILE A 61 -9.60 -11.67 -0.65
N GLU A 62 -9.54 -11.41 -1.97
CA GLU A 62 -10.20 -10.25 -2.59
C GLU A 62 -11.71 -10.26 -2.30
N PHE A 63 -12.38 -11.37 -2.59
CA PHE A 63 -13.82 -11.50 -2.34
C PHE A 63 -14.18 -11.32 -0.87
N LEU A 64 -13.48 -12.01 0.05
CA LEU A 64 -13.75 -11.91 1.49
C LEU A 64 -13.53 -10.48 2.01
N LEU A 65 -12.53 -9.76 1.50
CA LEU A 65 -12.28 -8.36 1.85
C LEU A 65 -13.45 -7.47 1.44
N VAL A 66 -13.88 -7.56 0.17
CA VAL A 66 -15.01 -6.77 -0.35
C VAL A 66 -16.29 -7.14 0.41
N PHE A 67 -16.50 -8.42 0.66
CA PHE A 67 -17.66 -8.92 1.37
C PHE A 67 -17.75 -8.41 2.81
N ALA A 68 -16.67 -8.47 3.59
CA ALA A 68 -16.64 -7.94 4.96
C ALA A 68 -16.93 -6.42 5.01
N ILE A 69 -16.32 -5.66 4.10
CA ILE A 69 -16.51 -4.20 3.98
C ILE A 69 -17.96 -3.88 3.60
N SER A 70 -18.51 -4.59 2.60
CA SER A 70 -19.88 -4.39 2.17
C SER A 70 -20.89 -4.70 3.27
N LEU A 71 -20.66 -5.74 4.07
CA LEU A 71 -21.54 -6.12 5.17
C LEU A 71 -21.76 -4.95 6.15
N HIS A 72 -20.70 -4.28 6.59
CA HIS A 72 -20.81 -3.16 7.53
C HIS A 72 -21.40 -1.90 6.88
N ILE A 73 -20.96 -1.57 5.66
CA ILE A 73 -21.43 -0.36 4.97
C ILE A 73 -22.91 -0.49 4.59
N TRP A 74 -23.34 -1.66 4.12
CA TRP A 74 -24.74 -1.93 3.83
C TRP A 74 -25.59 -1.93 5.10
N GLY A 75 -25.03 -2.39 6.23
CA GLY A 75 -25.58 -2.22 7.58
C GLY A 75 -26.18 -0.84 7.81
N GLY A 76 -25.37 0.19 7.59
CA GLY A 76 -25.77 1.59 7.77
C GLY A 76 -26.62 2.13 6.62
N VAL A 77 -26.09 2.05 5.39
CA VAL A 77 -26.69 2.67 4.20
C VAL A 77 -28.10 2.16 3.90
N LEU A 78 -28.32 0.86 4.08
CA LEU A 78 -29.61 0.21 3.82
C LEU A 78 -30.44 0.04 5.09
N HIS A 79 -30.01 0.62 6.21
CA HIS A 79 -30.65 0.49 7.52
C HIS A 79 -30.81 -0.97 7.99
N LEU A 80 -29.93 -1.88 7.57
CA LEU A 80 -29.98 -3.30 7.94
C LEU A 80 -29.63 -3.53 9.42
N TYR A 81 -28.97 -2.58 10.09
CA TYR A 81 -28.78 -2.62 11.55
C TYR A 81 -30.10 -2.60 12.34
N SER A 82 -31.22 -2.25 11.70
CA SER A 82 -32.56 -2.40 12.31
C SER A 82 -33.03 -3.85 12.40
N LEU A 83 -32.44 -4.77 11.62
CA LEU A 83 -32.78 -6.18 11.66
C LEU A 83 -32.16 -6.84 12.90
N PRO A 84 -32.92 -7.69 13.62
CA PRO A 84 -32.39 -8.40 14.78
C PRO A 84 -31.13 -9.18 14.44
N TYR A 85 -30.11 -9.08 15.29
CA TYR A 85 -28.82 -9.78 15.20
C TYR A 85 -27.95 -9.44 13.99
N TYR A 86 -28.38 -8.59 13.05
CA TYR A 86 -27.59 -8.26 11.85
C TYR A 86 -26.21 -7.76 12.23
N ASP A 87 -26.18 -6.80 13.16
CA ASP A 87 -24.96 -6.20 13.70
C ASP A 87 -23.99 -7.28 14.24
N LYS A 88 -24.49 -8.17 15.12
CA LYS A 88 -23.67 -9.22 15.73
C LYS A 88 -23.18 -10.26 14.73
N ILE A 89 -24.00 -10.58 13.72
CA ILE A 89 -23.58 -11.45 12.61
C ILE A 89 -22.51 -10.74 11.78
N ALA A 90 -22.65 -9.43 11.56
CA ALA A 90 -21.71 -8.65 10.79
C ALA A 90 -20.33 -8.60 11.46
N HIS A 91 -20.29 -8.24 12.74
CA HIS A 91 -19.07 -8.24 13.55
C HIS A 91 -18.42 -9.63 13.58
N PHE A 92 -19.18 -10.68 13.90
CA PHE A 92 -18.64 -12.04 13.94
C PHE A 92 -18.02 -12.47 12.59
N LEU A 93 -18.73 -12.23 11.48
CA LEU A 93 -18.29 -12.67 10.15
C LEU A 93 -17.10 -11.86 9.63
N ALA A 94 -17.10 -10.53 9.84
CA ALA A 94 -15.95 -9.71 9.48
C ALA A 94 -14.73 -10.06 10.33
N SER A 95 -14.90 -10.28 11.63
CA SER A 95 -13.80 -10.68 12.52
C SER A 95 -13.26 -12.06 12.21
N ALA A 96 -14.09 -13.00 11.76
CA ALA A 96 -13.63 -14.29 11.24
C ALA A 96 -12.79 -14.11 9.96
N ILE A 97 -13.17 -13.19 9.08
CA ILE A 97 -12.40 -12.85 7.87
C ILE A 97 -11.08 -12.16 8.21
N VAL A 98 -11.08 -11.23 9.16
CA VAL A 98 -9.87 -10.58 9.67
C VAL A 98 -8.93 -11.61 10.30
N ALA A 99 -9.46 -12.52 11.11
CA ALA A 99 -8.70 -13.63 11.69
C ALA A 99 -8.11 -14.54 10.60
N PHE A 100 -8.87 -14.83 9.54
CA PHE A 100 -8.37 -15.56 8.38
C PHE A 100 -7.23 -14.83 7.67
N PHE A 101 -7.31 -13.51 7.50
CA PHE A 101 -6.21 -12.74 6.92
C PHE A 101 -4.97 -12.74 7.81
N ALA A 102 -5.14 -12.64 9.13
CA ALA A 102 -4.06 -12.76 10.09
C ALA A 102 -3.39 -14.15 10.02
N LEU A 103 -4.19 -15.21 9.93
CA LEU A 103 -3.72 -16.58 9.72
C LEU A 103 -2.86 -16.70 8.45
N ILE A 104 -3.37 -16.24 7.30
CA ILE A 104 -2.63 -16.31 6.04
C ILE A 104 -1.35 -15.47 6.11
N ALA A 105 -1.40 -14.27 6.69
CA ALA A 105 -0.24 -13.40 6.82
C ALA A 105 0.86 -14.04 7.67
N VAL A 106 0.51 -14.53 8.87
CA VAL A 106 1.48 -15.18 9.76
C VAL A 106 2.00 -16.48 9.17
N TYR A 107 1.14 -17.28 8.53
CA TYR A 107 1.59 -18.52 7.91
C TYR A 107 2.55 -18.27 6.74
N VAL A 108 2.32 -17.22 5.94
CA VAL A 108 3.28 -16.77 4.92
C VAL A 108 4.59 -16.31 5.58
N ILE A 109 4.54 -15.54 6.66
CA ILE A 109 5.74 -15.09 7.37
C ILE A 109 6.52 -16.28 7.92
N ASP A 110 5.86 -17.23 8.58
CA ASP A 110 6.48 -18.43 9.15
C ASP A 110 7.20 -19.28 8.10
N VAL A 111 6.59 -19.44 6.91
CA VAL A 111 7.13 -20.25 5.83
C VAL A 111 8.28 -19.55 5.08
N PHE A 112 8.17 -18.23 4.85
CA PHE A 112 9.11 -17.49 3.99
C PHE A 112 10.16 -16.68 4.74
N SER A 113 9.96 -16.40 6.03
CA SER A 113 10.94 -15.67 6.82
C SER A 113 12.06 -16.61 7.27
N PRO A 114 13.32 -16.29 6.97
CA PRO A 114 14.46 -17.06 7.51
C PRO A 114 14.71 -16.80 9.00
N ARG A 115 13.96 -15.88 9.62
CA ARG A 115 14.19 -15.42 11.01
C ARG A 115 13.01 -15.67 11.93
N ILE A 116 11.80 -15.76 11.39
CA ILE A 116 10.56 -15.82 12.17
C ILE A 116 9.94 -17.17 11.89
N HIS A 117 9.98 -18.06 12.88
CA HIS A 117 9.26 -19.32 12.87
C HIS A 117 8.32 -19.38 14.07
N MET A 118 7.10 -19.85 13.86
CA MET A 118 6.03 -19.88 14.83
C MET A 118 5.50 -21.29 14.97
N ASP A 119 5.38 -21.80 16.21
CA ASP A 119 4.61 -23.01 16.42
C ASP A 119 3.10 -22.72 16.29
N LEU A 120 2.30 -23.77 16.17
CA LEU A 120 0.86 -23.63 15.95
C LEU A 120 0.13 -22.96 17.12
N VAL A 121 0.66 -23.09 18.34
CA VAL A 121 0.10 -22.45 19.53
C VAL A 121 0.33 -20.95 19.47
N MET A 122 1.55 -20.51 19.16
CA MET A 122 1.87 -19.09 19.02
C MET A 122 1.11 -18.46 17.85
N MET A 123 0.95 -19.17 16.73
CA MET A 123 0.11 -18.70 15.62
C MET A 123 -1.34 -18.50 16.06
N GLY A 124 -1.93 -19.50 16.73
CA GLY A 124 -3.31 -19.42 17.24
C GLY A 124 -3.49 -18.25 18.21
N PHE A 125 -2.55 -18.08 19.14
CA PHE A 125 -2.54 -16.97 20.10
C PHE A 125 -2.43 -15.61 19.42
N PHE A 126 -1.53 -15.48 18.43
CA PHE A 126 -1.39 -14.26 17.64
C PHE A 126 -2.69 -13.91 16.93
N ILE A 127 -3.34 -14.88 16.28
CA ILE A 127 -4.60 -14.66 15.54
C ILE A 127 -5.67 -14.10 16.48
N VAL A 128 -5.83 -14.67 17.68
CA VAL A 128 -6.81 -14.20 18.67
C VAL A 128 -6.55 -12.74 19.06
N ILE A 129 -5.32 -12.42 19.47
CA ILE A 129 -4.99 -11.04 19.91
C ILE A 129 -5.11 -10.05 18.75
N PHE A 130 -4.64 -10.43 17.56
CA PHE A 130 -4.73 -9.58 16.38
C PHE A 130 -6.19 -9.28 16.02
N THR A 131 -7.07 -10.28 16.03
CA THR A 131 -8.49 -10.09 15.74
C THR A 131 -9.15 -9.16 16.76
N ILE A 132 -8.91 -9.36 18.06
CA ILE A 132 -9.45 -8.47 19.11
C ILE A 132 -8.92 -7.05 18.95
N ALA A 133 -7.63 -6.88 18.64
CA ALA A 133 -7.04 -5.56 18.41
C ALA A 133 -7.67 -4.86 17.20
N MET A 134 -7.94 -5.59 16.11
CA MET A 134 -8.62 -5.05 14.94
C MET A 134 -10.08 -4.68 15.23
N GLY A 135 -10.79 -5.48 16.03
CA GLY A 135 -12.12 -5.16 16.53
C GLY A 135 -12.13 -3.87 17.34
N ALA A 136 -11.19 -3.72 18.29
CA ALA A 136 -11.05 -2.49 19.06
C ALA A 136 -10.72 -1.26 18.19
N LEU A 137 -9.89 -1.44 17.16
CA LEU A 137 -9.62 -0.37 16.18
C LEU A 137 -10.86 0.00 15.37
N TRP A 138 -11.74 -0.96 15.07
CA TRP A 138 -13.01 -0.71 14.41
C TRP A 138 -13.94 0.13 15.29
N GLU A 139 -14.13 -0.24 16.56
CA GLU A 139 -14.92 0.53 17.53
C GLU A 139 -14.41 1.97 17.71
N ILE A 140 -13.08 2.15 17.74
CA ILE A 140 -12.47 3.49 17.77
C ILE A 140 -12.78 4.26 16.49
N ALA A 141 -12.75 3.59 15.32
CA ALA A 141 -13.08 4.23 14.06
C ALA A 141 -14.54 4.68 14.01
N GLU A 142 -15.46 3.86 14.53
CA GLU A 142 -16.88 4.22 14.67
C GLU A 142 -17.06 5.45 15.58
N PHE A 143 -16.44 5.43 16.77
CA PHE A 143 -16.44 6.57 17.68
C PHE A 143 -15.97 7.86 16.99
N VAL A 144 -14.80 7.80 16.34
CA VAL A 144 -14.18 8.95 15.67
C VAL A 144 -15.06 9.43 14.52
N SER A 145 -15.66 8.51 13.77
CA SER A 145 -16.57 8.85 12.67
C SER A 145 -17.80 9.62 13.17
N ASP A 146 -18.36 9.25 14.33
CA ASP A 146 -19.47 9.98 14.94
C ASP A 146 -19.06 11.39 15.39
N GLN A 147 -17.85 11.55 15.94
CA GLN A 147 -17.36 12.88 16.32
C GLN A 147 -17.20 13.80 15.12
N ILE A 148 -16.68 13.29 13.99
CA ILE A 148 -16.36 14.10 12.81
C ILE A 148 -17.61 14.36 11.95
N PHE A 149 -18.41 13.33 11.68
CA PHE A 149 -19.48 13.39 10.68
C PHE A 149 -20.88 13.56 11.27
N SER A 150 -21.09 13.15 12.52
CA SER A 150 -22.40 13.18 13.18
C SER A 150 -22.52 14.29 14.24
N GLY A 151 -21.47 15.10 14.43
CA GLY A 151 -21.40 16.10 15.50
C GLY A 151 -21.46 15.48 16.89
N GLY A 152 -20.94 14.26 17.04
CA GLY A 152 -20.93 13.49 18.28
C GLY A 152 -22.22 12.71 18.56
N LYS A 153 -23.20 12.71 17.65
CA LYS A 153 -24.37 11.84 17.76
C LYS A 153 -23.97 10.38 17.49
N PRO A 154 -24.41 9.41 18.31
CA PRO A 154 -24.05 8.01 18.15
C PRO A 154 -24.82 7.38 16.97
N LEU A 155 -24.26 7.47 15.76
CA LEU A 155 -24.83 6.85 14.56
C LEU A 155 -24.11 5.54 14.20
N ALA A 156 -22.78 5.52 14.32
CA ALA A 156 -21.97 4.31 14.16
C ALA A 156 -21.82 3.59 15.50
N GLN A 157 -21.30 4.27 16.53
CA GLN A 157 -21.13 3.69 17.85
C GLN A 157 -22.41 3.87 18.69
N ILE A 158 -23.30 2.88 18.65
CA ILE A 158 -24.65 3.00 19.22
C ILE A 158 -24.65 3.09 20.75
N SER A 159 -23.92 2.21 21.45
CA SER A 159 -23.86 2.20 22.91
C SER A 159 -22.68 1.39 23.43
N LEU A 160 -22.30 1.61 24.70
CA LEU A 160 -21.28 0.80 25.38
C LEU A 160 -21.64 -0.69 25.37
N GLN A 161 -22.91 -1.04 25.62
CA GLN A 161 -23.33 -2.43 25.63
C GLN A 161 -23.20 -3.08 24.25
N ASN A 162 -23.41 -2.31 23.17
CA ASN A 162 -23.20 -2.76 21.80
C ASN A 162 -21.74 -3.12 21.59
N THR A 163 -20.86 -2.14 21.78
CA THR A 163 -19.40 -2.26 21.67
C THR A 163 -18.84 -3.45 22.46
N MET A 164 -19.31 -3.65 23.70
CA MET A 164 -18.86 -4.80 24.49
C MET A 164 -19.28 -6.14 23.87
N TRP A 165 -20.49 -6.23 23.32
CA TRP A 165 -20.94 -7.44 22.61
C TRP A 165 -20.22 -7.65 21.28
N ASP A 166 -19.82 -6.58 20.59
CA ASP A 166 -19.05 -6.63 19.35
C ASP A 166 -17.65 -7.19 19.61
N LEU A 167 -16.94 -6.66 20.62
CA LEU A 167 -15.64 -7.19 21.02
C LEU A 167 -15.70 -8.63 21.55
N ILE A 168 -16.81 -9.04 22.17
CA ILE A 168 -17.03 -10.45 22.54
C ILE A 168 -17.20 -11.32 21.29
N ALA A 169 -18.00 -10.88 20.31
CA ALA A 169 -18.16 -11.58 19.04
C ALA A 169 -16.82 -11.71 18.29
N ASP A 170 -16.02 -10.64 18.28
CA ASP A 170 -14.69 -10.60 17.68
C ASP A 170 -13.73 -11.59 18.35
N SER A 171 -13.77 -11.64 19.69
CA SER A 171 -12.97 -12.59 20.49
C SER A 171 -13.34 -14.03 20.15
N ILE A 172 -14.64 -14.35 20.07
CA ILE A 172 -15.11 -15.70 19.73
C ILE A 172 -14.67 -16.06 18.31
N ALA A 173 -14.84 -15.14 17.34
CA ALA A 173 -14.40 -15.36 15.96
C ALA A 173 -12.89 -15.61 15.88
N GLY A 174 -12.08 -14.82 16.59
CA GLY A 174 -10.63 -14.99 16.68
C GLY A 174 -10.22 -16.35 17.26
N ILE A 175 -10.87 -16.80 18.35
CA ILE A 175 -10.60 -18.11 18.97
C ILE A 175 -10.95 -19.25 18.03
N LEU A 176 -12.16 -19.22 17.45
CA LEU A 176 -12.60 -20.26 16.52
C LEU A 176 -11.68 -20.34 15.31
N MET A 177 -11.30 -19.21 14.73
CA MET A 177 -10.39 -19.16 13.58
C MET A 177 -8.95 -19.51 13.93
N GLY A 178 -8.47 -19.19 15.14
CA GLY A 178 -7.15 -19.62 15.61
C GLY A 178 -7.06 -21.14 15.72
N VAL A 179 -8.08 -21.79 16.29
CA VAL A 179 -8.15 -23.25 16.40
C VAL A 179 -8.36 -23.90 15.03
N ALA A 180 -9.34 -23.44 14.26
CA ALA A 180 -9.62 -23.97 12.92
C ALA A 180 -8.43 -23.78 11.98
N GLY A 181 -7.77 -22.63 12.05
CA GLY A 181 -6.56 -22.32 11.30
C GLY A 181 -5.40 -23.26 11.64
N ALA A 182 -5.15 -23.51 12.93
CA ALA A 182 -4.12 -24.46 13.35
C ALA A 182 -4.40 -25.89 12.84
N ILE A 183 -5.67 -26.33 12.86
CA ILE A 183 -6.08 -27.62 12.29
C ILE A 183 -5.92 -27.63 10.76
N GLY A 184 -6.35 -26.58 10.08
CA GLY A 184 -6.27 -26.44 8.62
C GLY A 184 -4.81 -26.42 8.13
N ILE A 185 -3.88 -25.79 8.87
CA ILE A 185 -2.44 -25.85 8.58
C ILE A 185 -1.93 -27.29 8.68
N LYS A 186 -2.24 -28.02 9.76
CA LYS A 186 -1.84 -29.43 9.91
C LYS A 186 -2.37 -30.31 8.78
N ARG A 187 -3.59 -30.03 8.30
CA ARG A 187 -4.22 -30.75 7.18
C ARG A 187 -3.72 -30.30 5.81
N GLY A 188 -3.00 -29.18 5.73
CA GLY A 188 -2.50 -28.62 4.48
C GLY A 188 -3.58 -27.96 3.61
N GLU A 189 -4.71 -27.54 4.21
CA GLU A 189 -5.85 -26.95 3.50
C GLU A 189 -5.48 -25.60 2.83
N PHE A 190 -4.50 -24.88 3.38
CA PHE A 190 -4.06 -23.58 2.86
C PHE A 190 -2.92 -23.65 1.83
N LYS A 191 -2.49 -24.86 1.42
CA LYS A 191 -1.33 -25.03 0.52
C LYS A 191 -1.50 -24.33 -0.84
N GLU A 192 -2.71 -24.33 -1.40
CA GLU A 192 -2.96 -23.68 -2.70
C GLU A 192 -2.80 -22.16 -2.61
N ILE A 193 -3.40 -21.54 -1.59
CA ILE A 193 -3.28 -20.09 -1.34
C ILE A 193 -1.81 -19.73 -1.09
N LEU A 194 -1.12 -20.51 -0.24
CA LEU A 194 0.29 -20.32 0.06
C LEU A 194 1.16 -20.45 -1.20
N PHE A 195 0.92 -21.46 -2.03
CA PHE A 195 1.68 -21.68 -3.27
C PHE A 195 1.49 -20.54 -4.26
N GLN A 196 0.26 -20.04 -4.43
CA GLN A 196 0.02 -18.88 -5.30
C GLN A 196 0.75 -17.63 -4.78
N LEU A 197 0.63 -17.32 -3.48
CA LEU A 197 1.31 -16.17 -2.87
C LEU A 197 2.84 -16.30 -2.96
N SER A 198 3.36 -17.51 -2.77
CA SER A 198 4.78 -17.86 -2.94
C SER A 198 5.28 -17.55 -4.35
N GLU A 199 4.56 -18.01 -5.37
CA GLU A 199 4.98 -17.81 -6.76
C GLU A 199 4.93 -16.33 -7.15
N GLU A 200 3.93 -15.58 -6.68
CA GLU A 200 3.87 -14.13 -6.87
C GLU A 200 5.01 -13.41 -6.13
N ALA A 201 5.33 -13.83 -4.90
CA ALA A 201 6.45 -13.29 -4.13
C ALA A 201 7.81 -13.58 -4.78
N LYS A 202 8.03 -14.80 -5.30
CA LYS A 202 9.23 -15.16 -6.05
C LYS A 202 9.40 -14.34 -7.32
N LYS A 203 8.31 -14.14 -8.09
CA LYS A 203 8.33 -13.28 -9.29
C LYS A 203 8.70 -11.84 -8.94
N LEU A 204 8.18 -11.31 -7.83
CA LEU A 204 8.52 -9.97 -7.38
C LEU A 204 10.00 -9.86 -7.03
N ASN A 205 10.53 -10.82 -6.27
CA ASN A 205 11.94 -10.88 -5.90
C ASN A 205 12.88 -11.06 -7.11
N SER A 206 12.52 -11.93 -8.06
CA SER A 206 13.34 -12.14 -9.26
C SER A 206 13.43 -10.90 -10.13
N ARG A 207 12.32 -10.16 -10.30
CA ARG A 207 12.31 -8.87 -11.01
C ARG A 207 13.19 -7.84 -10.32
N PHE A 208 13.14 -7.77 -8.98
CA PHE A 208 14.02 -6.90 -8.21
C PHE A 208 15.51 -7.25 -8.42
N ILE A 209 15.86 -8.53 -8.33
CA ILE A 209 17.24 -9.02 -8.55
C ILE A 209 17.71 -8.71 -9.97
N GLU A 210 16.87 -8.90 -10.98
CA GLU A 210 17.21 -8.59 -12.37
C GLU A 210 17.42 -7.09 -12.58
N ALA A 211 16.52 -6.25 -12.06
CA ALA A 211 16.64 -4.81 -12.12
C ALA A 211 17.91 -4.31 -11.40
N ARG A 212 18.20 -4.86 -10.22
CA ARG A 212 19.44 -4.60 -9.47
C ARG A 212 20.68 -5.00 -10.26
N ARG A 213 20.71 -6.20 -10.83
CA ARG A 213 21.83 -6.69 -11.65
C ARG A 213 22.09 -5.75 -12.83
N LYS A 214 21.02 -5.34 -13.54
CA LYS A 214 21.12 -4.41 -14.67
C LYS A 214 21.66 -3.05 -14.21
N ALA A 215 21.13 -2.51 -13.12
CA ALA A 215 21.55 -1.21 -12.59
C ALA A 215 23.02 -1.20 -12.15
N ILE A 216 23.47 -2.24 -11.45
CA ILE A 216 24.88 -2.39 -11.05
C ILE A 216 25.78 -2.53 -12.27
N LYS A 217 25.36 -3.28 -13.29
CA LYS A 217 26.11 -3.40 -14.54
C LYS A 217 26.28 -2.03 -15.22
N THR A 218 25.20 -1.26 -15.34
CA THR A 218 25.23 0.10 -15.90
C THR A 218 26.10 1.05 -15.08
N LEU A 219 26.09 0.94 -13.75
CA LEU A 219 26.98 1.72 -12.88
C LEU A 219 28.46 1.39 -13.16
N HIS A 220 28.83 0.12 -13.26
CA HIS A 220 30.21 -0.27 -13.59
C HIS A 220 30.64 0.25 -14.96
N GLU A 221 29.79 0.12 -15.99
CA GLU A 221 30.06 0.65 -17.33
C GLU A 221 30.26 2.18 -17.30
N ALA A 222 29.47 2.92 -16.51
CA ALA A 222 29.62 4.36 -16.35
C ALA A 222 30.90 4.74 -15.58
N MET A 223 31.32 3.93 -14.60
CA MET A 223 32.58 4.12 -13.88
C MET A 223 33.79 3.91 -14.80
N GLU A 224 33.76 2.86 -15.64
CA GLU A 224 34.82 2.58 -16.63
C GLU A 224 34.96 3.72 -17.65
N LYS A 225 33.85 4.33 -18.07
CA LYS A 225 33.84 5.49 -18.98
C LYS A 225 34.18 6.82 -18.30
N GLY A 226 34.35 6.84 -16.97
CA GLY A 226 34.59 8.07 -16.21
C GLY A 226 33.41 9.05 -16.19
N GLU A 227 32.20 8.56 -16.44
CA GLU A 227 30.97 9.36 -16.50
C GLU A 227 30.36 9.61 -15.11
N VAL A 228 30.83 8.90 -14.08
CA VAL A 228 30.32 8.99 -12.70
C VAL A 228 31.08 10.03 -11.90
N ASP A 229 30.33 10.87 -11.19
CA ASP A 229 30.89 11.87 -10.29
C ASP A 229 31.58 11.22 -9.08
N LYS A 230 32.89 11.44 -8.94
CA LYS A 230 33.69 10.84 -7.87
C LYS A 230 33.19 11.21 -6.47
N LYS A 231 32.54 12.36 -6.31
CA LYS A 231 32.03 12.82 -5.00
C LYS A 231 30.87 11.96 -4.48
N ILE A 232 30.06 11.39 -5.37
CA ILE A 232 28.87 10.62 -4.96
C ILE A 232 29.16 9.12 -4.80
N LEU A 233 30.29 8.63 -5.33
CA LEU A 233 30.69 7.22 -5.29
C LEU A 233 30.64 6.59 -3.87
N PRO A 234 31.09 7.25 -2.79
CA PRO A 234 31.02 6.64 -1.45
C PRO A 234 29.59 6.29 -1.04
N ILE A 235 28.63 7.18 -1.33
CA ILE A 235 27.21 6.98 -1.00
C ILE A 235 26.60 5.93 -1.93
N VAL A 236 26.86 6.03 -3.23
CA VAL A 236 26.38 5.07 -4.23
C VAL A 236 26.84 3.64 -3.88
N ASN A 237 28.12 3.47 -3.57
CA ASN A 237 28.67 2.17 -3.19
C ASN A 237 28.07 1.66 -1.88
N LYS A 238 27.87 2.54 -0.90
CA LYS A 238 27.23 2.16 0.37
C LYS A 238 25.79 1.69 0.15
N ILE A 239 25.00 2.39 -0.67
CA ILE A 239 23.62 1.98 -0.99
C ILE A 239 23.61 0.62 -1.69
N ASN A 240 24.43 0.44 -2.74
CA ASN A 240 24.47 -0.81 -3.51
C ASN A 240 25.03 -2.01 -2.71
N SER A 241 25.74 -1.76 -1.60
CA SER A 241 26.20 -2.80 -0.68
C SER A 241 25.07 -3.44 0.14
N ILE A 242 23.92 -2.77 0.25
CA ILE A 242 22.74 -3.30 0.96
C ILE A 242 21.94 -4.17 -0.01
N SER A 243 21.57 -5.39 0.42
CA SER A 243 20.93 -6.39 -0.47
C SER A 243 19.63 -5.90 -1.11
N ASP A 244 18.90 -5.07 -0.38
CA ASP A 244 17.52 -4.67 -0.68
C ASP A 244 17.44 -3.32 -1.39
N TYR A 245 18.60 -2.75 -1.76
CA TYR A 245 18.69 -1.47 -2.47
C TYR A 245 19.63 -1.55 -3.67
N TYR A 246 19.39 -0.67 -4.64
CA TYR A 246 20.32 -0.38 -5.70
C TYR A 246 20.09 1.03 -6.23
N THR A 247 21.14 1.65 -6.78
CA THR A 247 21.07 2.97 -7.41
C THR A 247 20.84 2.83 -8.91
N THR A 248 20.05 3.70 -9.52
CA THR A 248 19.84 3.74 -10.98
C THR A 248 20.65 4.84 -11.64
N SER A 249 20.44 6.08 -11.22
CA SER A 249 21.16 7.27 -11.68
C SER A 249 21.41 8.19 -10.50
N SER A 250 22.59 8.82 -10.45
CA SER A 250 22.94 9.71 -9.33
C SER A 250 23.84 10.86 -9.82
N CYS A 251 23.70 12.03 -9.22
CA CYS A 251 24.47 13.24 -9.52
C CYS A 251 24.87 13.93 -8.21
N SER A 252 26.14 14.34 -8.04
CA SER A 252 26.61 15.00 -6.79
C SER A 252 26.20 16.48 -6.66
N GLY A 253 25.31 16.94 -7.54
CA GLY A 253 24.98 18.34 -7.73
C GLY A 253 25.80 18.97 -8.86
N ARG A 254 25.35 20.13 -9.34
CA ARG A 254 26.06 20.87 -10.39
C ARG A 254 25.74 22.35 -10.36
N ILE A 255 26.70 23.14 -10.80
CA ILE A 255 26.51 24.53 -11.18
C ILE A 255 26.39 24.57 -12.70
N ALA A 256 25.42 25.32 -13.22
CA ALA A 256 25.22 25.47 -14.66
C ALA A 256 24.89 26.91 -15.02
N ILE A 257 25.47 27.37 -16.13
CA ILE A 257 25.08 28.62 -16.78
C ILE A 257 24.38 28.25 -18.09
N LEU A 258 23.15 28.71 -18.24
CA LEU A 258 22.27 28.39 -19.36
C LEU A 258 21.86 29.66 -20.09
N GLU A 259 21.77 29.58 -21.41
CA GLU A 259 21.13 30.58 -22.25
C GLU A 259 19.76 30.03 -22.70
N ILE A 260 18.69 30.75 -22.40
CA ILE A 260 17.32 30.39 -22.79
C ILE A 260 16.83 31.41 -23.83
N PRO A 261 16.40 30.98 -25.04
CA PRO A 261 16.02 31.92 -26.10
C PRO A 261 14.85 32.86 -25.74
N SER A 262 13.94 32.44 -24.87
CA SER A 262 12.83 33.25 -24.32
C SER A 262 12.17 32.55 -23.13
N VAL A 263 11.50 33.32 -22.27
CA VAL A 263 10.75 32.83 -21.11
C VAL A 263 9.81 31.69 -21.51
N GLY A 264 9.92 30.53 -20.84
CA GLY A 264 9.08 29.35 -21.10
C GLY A 264 9.68 28.30 -22.05
N GLN A 265 10.75 28.61 -22.80
CA GLN A 265 11.38 27.65 -23.74
C GLN A 265 12.53 26.83 -23.12
N LYS A 266 12.38 26.34 -21.87
CA LYS A 266 13.43 25.58 -21.16
C LYS A 266 13.99 24.39 -21.95
N ARG A 267 13.21 23.76 -22.83
CA ARG A 267 13.67 22.63 -23.68
C ARG A 267 14.68 23.02 -24.75
N LYS A 268 14.77 24.30 -25.12
CA LYS A 268 15.75 24.83 -26.07
C LYS A 268 16.92 25.54 -25.37
N ALA A 269 17.06 25.33 -24.06
CA ALA A 269 18.15 25.95 -23.29
C ALA A 269 19.51 25.38 -23.73
N LYS A 270 20.46 26.28 -23.94
CA LYS A 270 21.84 25.94 -24.29
C LYS A 270 22.72 26.05 -23.05
N PHE A 271 23.42 24.98 -22.69
CA PHE A 271 24.44 25.03 -21.63
C PHE A 271 25.64 25.83 -22.13
N LEU A 272 25.90 26.97 -21.50
CA LEU A 272 27.12 27.77 -21.73
C LEU A 272 28.30 27.21 -20.93
N GLY A 273 28.00 26.65 -19.76
CA GLY A 273 28.94 25.88 -18.94
C GLY A 273 28.22 25.01 -17.91
N LYS A 274 28.90 23.93 -17.49
CA LYS A 274 28.42 22.95 -16.53
C LYS A 274 29.60 22.47 -15.69
N TRP A 275 29.47 22.52 -14.37
CA TRP A 275 30.51 22.14 -13.42
C TRP A 275 29.95 21.27 -12.31
N HIS A 276 30.73 20.30 -11.86
CA HIS A 276 30.42 19.37 -10.77
C HIS A 276 31.19 19.71 -9.46
N SER A 277 31.82 20.88 -9.45
CA SER A 277 32.61 21.44 -8.34
C SER A 277 32.40 22.95 -8.26
N GLY A 278 33.07 23.60 -7.29
CA GLY A 278 33.16 25.05 -7.25
C GLY A 278 33.66 25.60 -8.58
N ILE A 279 33.17 26.78 -8.94
CA ILE A 279 33.50 27.52 -10.16
C ILE A 279 34.21 28.81 -9.76
N ASP A 280 35.32 29.11 -10.42
CA ASP A 280 36.01 30.39 -10.26
C ASP A 280 35.37 31.47 -11.12
N TYR A 281 35.50 32.73 -10.68
CA TYR A 281 34.90 33.88 -11.36
C TYR A 281 35.30 33.95 -12.85
N GLU A 282 36.57 33.69 -13.17
CA GLU A 282 37.05 33.75 -14.55
C GLU A 282 36.38 32.73 -15.47
N ASP A 283 36.14 31.51 -14.99
CA ASP A 283 35.51 30.46 -15.77
C ASP A 283 34.00 30.71 -15.96
N ALA A 284 33.36 31.33 -14.97
CA ALA A 284 32.00 31.85 -15.13
C ALA A 284 31.95 32.91 -16.24
N ILE A 285 32.87 33.87 -16.23
CA ILE A 285 32.96 34.93 -17.26
C ILE A 285 33.26 34.34 -18.65
N LYS A 286 34.16 33.35 -18.76
CA LYS A 286 34.42 32.65 -20.04
C LYS A 286 33.16 31.96 -20.58
N ALA A 287 32.36 31.33 -19.72
CA ALA A 287 31.10 30.72 -20.13
C ALA A 287 30.08 31.79 -20.58
N LEU A 288 29.97 32.90 -19.87
CA LEU A 288 29.08 34.01 -20.22
C LEU A 288 29.41 34.64 -21.58
N LYS A 289 30.69 34.72 -21.95
CA LYS A 289 31.12 35.20 -23.27
C LYS A 289 30.64 34.35 -24.46
N LYS A 290 30.16 33.12 -24.21
CA LYS A 290 29.56 32.24 -25.24
C LYS A 290 28.07 32.54 -25.50
N SER A 291 27.48 33.43 -24.70
CA SER A 291 26.09 33.86 -24.83
C SER A 291 25.90 34.75 -26.05
N SER A 292 24.67 34.83 -26.56
CA SER A 292 24.33 35.62 -27.73
C SER A 292 23.21 36.61 -27.44
N LYS A 293 21.95 36.17 -27.37
CA LYS A 293 20.77 37.04 -27.20
C LYS A 293 19.69 36.48 -26.27
N GLY A 294 19.88 35.30 -25.68
CA GLY A 294 18.92 34.73 -24.75
C GLY A 294 19.02 35.26 -23.31
N GLU A 295 18.05 34.90 -22.47
CA GLU A 295 18.14 35.09 -21.02
C GLU A 295 19.19 34.15 -20.42
N ILE A 296 20.04 34.70 -19.56
CA ILE A 296 21.09 33.93 -18.89
C ILE A 296 20.63 33.52 -17.50
N TRP A 297 20.69 32.22 -17.23
CA TRP A 297 20.34 31.64 -15.94
C TRP A 297 21.56 31.00 -15.29
N PHE A 298 21.88 31.44 -14.08
CA PHE A 298 22.86 30.77 -13.21
C PHE A 298 22.12 29.86 -12.24
N LEU A 299 22.35 28.55 -12.34
CA LEU A 299 21.66 27.54 -11.53
C LEU A 299 22.65 26.79 -10.66
N VAL A 300 22.29 26.62 -9.39
CA VAL A 300 22.91 25.66 -8.48
C VAL A 300 21.89 24.56 -8.22
N GLN A 301 22.21 23.34 -8.63
CA GLN A 301 21.33 22.19 -8.50
C GLN A 301 21.91 21.23 -7.45
N SER A 302 21.06 20.85 -6.49
CA SER A 302 21.41 19.91 -5.43
C SER A 302 21.76 18.53 -6.00
N PRO A 303 22.41 17.66 -5.21
CA PRO A 303 22.50 16.24 -5.52
C PRO A 303 21.12 15.62 -5.77
N ILE A 304 21.08 14.61 -6.65
CA ILE A 304 19.90 13.81 -7.01
C ILE A 304 20.31 12.34 -7.10
#